data_AF-A0A9P9FDB9-F1
#
_entry.id   AF-A0A9P9FDB9-F1
#
_cell.length_a   1.000
_cell.length_b   1.000
_cell.length_c   1.000
_cell.angle_alpha   90.00
_cell.angle_beta   90.00
_cell.angle_gamma   90.00
#
_symmetry.space_group_name_H-M   'P 1'
#
loop_
_entity.id
_entity.type
_entity.pdbx_description
1 polymer ?
#
loop_
_entity_poly.entity_id
_entity_poly.type
_entity_poly.pdbx_seq_one_letter_code
_entity_poly.pdbx_strand_id
1 'polypeptide(L)'
;MTGLNPPWRPDHAYVLTPHVEVTSEVAALAAGRHTWWTAIEITGRLSPILSGGADPKAQSRPDFCIELPIHSRGGGFEFGSLDDLSVEVLPTGSSSILQVLREQTLPSFLHAGSSILILAQIQIEVKKATPVRKSSSGHNRQNSADLMEDLAAELGDSQIGYAHIRVSYRHSAFPTLRDVTRLGGGVSSVQSRVDTVATASVKIHNMLSPWSPPPLRGAESLFPLIGRHWGVEKAKVMIQQMGNHECTPSMFAHSMAQPAWSQLDVDGDDAEGIAMLASSA
;
A
#
# COMPACT_ATOMS: atom_id res chain seq x y z
N MET A 1 44.18 27.13 -36.61
CA MET A 1 43.42 25.88 -36.36
C MET A 1 43.23 25.76 -34.85
N THR A 2 42.17 26.39 -34.34
CA THR A 2 41.80 26.41 -32.92
C THR A 2 40.90 25.20 -32.66
N GLY A 3 41.42 24.22 -31.92
CA GLY A 3 40.65 23.10 -31.39
C GLY A 3 39.71 23.60 -30.29
N LEU A 4 38.44 23.77 -30.65
CA LEU A 4 37.36 23.99 -29.67
C LEU A 4 37.07 22.65 -29.00
N ASN A 5 37.57 22.47 -27.77
CA ASN A 5 37.00 21.49 -26.86
C ASN A 5 35.51 21.82 -26.66
N PRO A 6 34.59 20.84 -26.74
CA PRO A 6 33.19 21.10 -26.45
C PRO A 6 33.01 21.46 -24.96
N PRO A 7 32.09 22.38 -24.65
CA PRO A 7 31.87 22.91 -23.31
C PRO A 7 31.19 21.83 -22.45
N TRP A 8 31.71 21.64 -21.23
CA TRP A 8 31.11 21.00 -20.06
C TRP A 8 29.68 20.46 -20.29
N ARG A 9 29.54 19.22 -20.75
CA ARG A 9 28.37 18.46 -20.38
C ARG A 9 28.59 18.03 -18.93
N PRO A 10 27.70 18.34 -17.98
CA PRO A 10 27.66 17.52 -16.78
C PRO A 10 27.40 16.10 -17.28
N ASP A 11 28.39 15.22 -17.17
CA ASP A 11 28.15 13.80 -17.29
C ASP A 11 27.08 13.49 -16.24
N HIS A 12 25.84 13.32 -16.70
CA HIS A 12 24.74 12.96 -15.82
C HIS A 12 25.08 11.58 -15.28
N ALA A 13 25.62 11.54 -14.07
CA ALA A 13 25.91 10.28 -13.41
C ALA A 13 24.56 9.64 -13.06
N TYR A 14 24.31 8.42 -13.50
CA TYR A 14 23.10 7.67 -13.17
C TYR A 14 23.44 6.58 -12.17
N VAL A 15 22.48 6.26 -11.31
CA VAL A 15 22.56 5.16 -10.36
C VAL A 15 21.35 4.24 -10.56
N LEU A 16 21.61 2.93 -10.56
CA LEU A 16 20.54 1.94 -10.57
C LEU A 16 19.87 1.89 -9.19
N THR A 17 18.56 2.08 -9.15
CA THR A 17 17.75 1.99 -7.92
C THR A 17 16.53 1.12 -8.17
N PRO A 18 16.05 0.38 -7.14
CA PRO A 18 14.78 -0.29 -7.26
C PRO A 18 13.66 0.75 -7.24
N HIS A 19 12.73 0.62 -8.18
CA HIS A 19 11.48 1.37 -8.23
C HIS A 19 10.33 0.43 -7.91
N VAL A 20 9.52 0.79 -6.92
CA VAL A 20 8.34 0.01 -6.51
C VAL A 20 7.09 0.67 -7.06
N GLU A 21 6.32 -0.08 -7.82
CA GLU A 21 5.01 0.32 -8.33
C GLU A 21 3.94 -0.61 -7.79
N VAL A 22 2.82 -0.05 -7.33
CA VAL A 22 1.75 -0.81 -6.71
C VAL A 22 0.44 -0.56 -7.44
N THR A 23 -0.13 -1.62 -8.00
CA THR A 23 -1.41 -1.61 -8.71
C THR A 23 -2.42 -2.40 -7.90
N SER A 24 -3.54 -1.76 -7.56
CA SER A 24 -4.62 -2.40 -6.78
C SER A 24 -5.81 -2.73 -7.68
N GLU A 25 -6.51 -3.81 -7.35
CA GLU A 25 -7.82 -4.13 -7.93
C GLU A 25 -8.89 -3.07 -7.57
N VAL A 26 -8.72 -2.41 -6.43
CA VAL A 26 -9.64 -1.42 -5.88
C VAL A 26 -9.09 0.00 -6.04
N ALA A 27 -9.93 0.93 -6.46
CA ALA A 27 -9.58 2.35 -6.53
C ALA A 27 -9.91 3.11 -5.23
N ALA A 28 -11.01 2.73 -4.57
CA ALA A 28 -11.46 3.32 -3.32
C ALA A 28 -12.23 2.30 -2.47
N LEU A 29 -12.21 2.49 -1.15
CA LEU A 29 -12.85 1.62 -0.16
C LEU A 29 -13.94 2.35 0.62
N ALA A 30 -15.16 1.81 0.64
CA ALA A 30 -16.18 2.27 1.57
C ALA A 30 -15.90 1.80 3.00
N ALA A 31 -16.70 2.24 3.97
CA ALA A 31 -16.65 1.68 5.32
C ALA A 31 -16.95 0.17 5.32
N GLY A 32 -16.25 -0.59 6.15
CA GLY A 32 -16.41 -2.04 6.30
C GLY A 32 -15.11 -2.82 6.10
N ARG A 33 -15.22 -4.15 6.11
CA ARG A 33 -14.12 -5.07 5.88
C ARG A 33 -13.99 -5.37 4.39
N HIS A 34 -12.79 -5.19 3.84
CA HIS A 34 -12.48 -5.43 2.44
C HIS A 34 -11.33 -6.40 2.30
N THR A 35 -11.37 -7.19 1.23
CA THR A 35 -10.27 -8.05 0.81
C THR A 35 -10.12 -7.93 -0.69
N TRP A 36 -8.89 -7.74 -1.16
CA TRP A 36 -8.60 -7.55 -2.58
C TRP A 36 -7.17 -7.99 -2.90
N TRP A 37 -6.88 -8.08 -4.20
CA TRP A 37 -5.53 -8.34 -4.68
C TRP A 37 -4.81 -7.06 -5.09
N THR A 38 -3.54 -6.97 -4.73
CA THR A 38 -2.62 -5.95 -5.23
C THR A 38 -1.43 -6.60 -5.91
N ALA A 39 -1.01 -6.00 -7.02
CA ALA A 39 0.22 -6.29 -7.69
C ALA A 39 1.29 -5.28 -7.27
N ILE A 40 2.47 -5.79 -6.96
CA ILE A 40 3.67 -5.04 -6.59
C ILE A 40 4.72 -5.38 -7.64
N GLU A 41 5.01 -4.42 -8.50
CA GLU A 41 6.08 -4.52 -9.49
C GLU A 41 7.32 -3.80 -8.96
N ILE A 42 8.47 -4.48 -9.02
CA ILE A 42 9.76 -3.89 -8.65
C ILE A 42 10.65 -3.90 -9.87
N THR A 43 11.07 -2.72 -10.30
CA THR A 43 11.82 -2.50 -11.54
C THR A 43 13.16 -1.85 -11.24
N GLY A 44 14.24 -2.31 -11.85
CA GLY A 44 15.52 -1.61 -11.80
C GLY A 44 15.45 -0.37 -12.69
N ARG A 45 15.50 0.84 -12.10
CA ARG A 45 15.47 2.11 -12.84
C ARG A 45 16.77 2.88 -12.68
N LEU A 46 17.21 3.54 -13.76
CA LEU A 46 18.32 4.47 -13.71
C LEU A 46 17.81 5.83 -13.27
N SER A 47 18.28 6.28 -12.11
CA SER A 47 17.96 7.58 -11.54
C SER A 47 19.16 8.51 -11.71
N PRO A 48 18.97 9.76 -12.18
CA PRO A 48 20.06 10.72 -12.24
C PRO A 48 20.52 11.07 -10.83
N ILE A 49 21.83 11.09 -10.61
CA ILE A 49 22.44 11.62 -9.40
C ILE A 49 22.32 13.14 -9.48
N LEU A 50 21.44 13.69 -8.65
CA LEU A 50 21.27 15.12 -8.53
C LEU A 50 22.44 15.69 -7.72
N SER A 51 23.43 16.27 -8.40
CA SER A 51 24.40 17.15 -7.75
C SER A 51 23.64 18.32 -7.13
N GLY A 52 23.76 18.48 -5.81
CA GLY A 52 22.89 19.31 -4.96
C GLY A 52 22.47 20.65 -5.58
N GLY A 53 21.16 20.83 -5.72
CA GLY A 53 20.55 22.08 -6.20
C GLY A 53 19.23 21.90 -6.95
N ALA A 54 18.83 20.68 -7.30
CA ALA A 54 17.60 20.45 -8.07
C ALA A 54 16.34 20.44 -7.18
N ASP A 55 15.38 21.27 -7.58
CA ASP A 55 14.07 21.48 -6.97
C ASP A 55 13.28 20.16 -6.87
N PRO A 56 12.76 19.73 -5.70
CA PRO A 56 12.06 18.45 -5.53
C PRO A 56 10.82 18.29 -6.42
N LYS A 57 10.25 19.37 -6.95
CA LYS A 57 9.13 19.31 -7.91
C LYS A 57 9.50 18.84 -9.31
N ALA A 58 10.79 18.80 -9.67
CA ALA A 58 11.23 18.23 -10.94
C ALA A 58 11.25 16.68 -10.93
N GLN A 59 11.14 16.06 -9.75
CA GLN A 59 11.23 14.61 -9.55
C GLN A 59 9.97 13.85 -9.99
N SER A 60 8.84 14.54 -10.19
CA SER A 60 7.57 13.92 -10.60
C SER A 60 7.31 13.94 -12.11
N ARG A 61 8.27 14.40 -12.93
CA ARG A 61 8.15 14.27 -14.40
C ARG A 61 8.71 12.91 -14.83
N PRO A 62 7.92 12.08 -15.54
CA PRO A 62 8.41 10.82 -16.11
C PRO A 62 9.57 11.02 -17.10
N ASP A 63 9.79 12.25 -17.57
CA ASP A 63 10.82 12.66 -18.54
C ASP A 63 12.28 12.52 -18.04
N PHE A 64 12.53 12.29 -16.75
CA PHE A 64 13.89 12.12 -16.21
C PHE A 64 14.36 10.66 -16.08
N CYS A 65 13.47 9.69 -16.34
CA CYS A 65 13.80 8.28 -16.35
C CYS A 65 14.12 7.85 -17.78
N ILE A 66 15.37 7.49 -18.07
CA ILE A 66 15.70 6.91 -19.37
C ILE A 66 15.32 5.43 -19.33
N GLU A 67 14.20 5.07 -19.93
CA GLU A 67 13.97 3.71 -20.43
C GLU A 67 14.96 3.48 -21.59
N LEU A 68 16.20 3.08 -21.26
CA LEU A 68 17.21 2.85 -22.29
C LEU A 68 16.75 1.70 -23.19
N PRO A 69 16.77 1.87 -24.53
CA PRO A 69 16.71 0.74 -25.43
C PRO A 69 17.87 -0.20 -25.11
N ILE A 70 17.59 -1.51 -25.06
CA ILE A 70 18.46 -2.63 -24.63
C ILE A 70 19.76 -2.79 -25.48
N HIS A 71 20.16 -1.79 -26.26
CA HIS A 71 21.27 -1.84 -27.22
C HIS A 71 22.30 -0.72 -27.04
N SER A 72 22.50 -0.22 -25.82
CA SER A 72 23.70 0.57 -25.51
C SER A 72 24.90 -0.37 -25.41
N ARG A 73 25.87 -0.18 -26.29
CA ARG A 73 27.06 -1.02 -26.50
C ARG A 73 28.13 -0.81 -25.42
N GLY A 74 27.72 -0.84 -24.15
CA GLY A 74 28.56 -0.78 -22.95
C GLY A 74 27.92 -1.68 -21.89
N GLY A 75 28.68 -2.60 -21.30
CA GLY A 75 28.14 -3.66 -20.43
C GLY A 75 27.24 -3.09 -19.33
N GLY A 76 26.12 -3.77 -19.04
CA GLY A 76 25.04 -3.33 -18.13
C GLY A 76 25.40 -3.11 -16.65
N PHE A 77 26.66 -2.82 -16.35
CA PHE A 77 27.22 -2.51 -15.03
C PHE A 77 27.70 -1.05 -14.92
N GLU A 78 27.65 -0.25 -15.98
CA GLU A 78 28.12 1.15 -15.98
C GLU A 78 27.45 2.01 -14.90
N PHE A 79 26.22 1.68 -14.52
CA PHE A 79 25.41 2.41 -13.54
C PHE A 79 25.21 1.65 -12.21
N GLY A 80 25.99 0.58 -12.01
CA GLY A 80 25.90 -0.31 -10.86
C GLY A 80 24.93 -1.49 -11.04
N SER A 81 24.90 -2.37 -10.03
CA SER A 81 24.01 -3.53 -9.96
C SER A 81 23.35 -3.64 -8.59
N LEU A 82 22.14 -4.23 -8.58
CA LEU A 82 21.39 -4.54 -7.37
C LEU A 82 21.49 -6.04 -7.13
N ASP A 83 22.15 -6.43 -6.05
CA ASP A 83 22.49 -7.82 -5.74
C ASP A 83 21.86 -8.21 -4.39
N ASP A 84 21.71 -9.51 -4.13
CA ASP A 84 21.18 -10.04 -2.87
C ASP A 84 19.80 -9.42 -2.51
N LEU A 85 18.93 -9.33 -3.52
CA LEU A 85 17.63 -8.68 -3.42
C LEU A 85 16.67 -9.52 -2.57
N SER A 86 16.09 -8.91 -1.55
CA SER A 86 15.02 -9.49 -0.74
C SER A 86 13.83 -8.53 -0.67
N VAL A 87 12.62 -9.06 -0.88
CA VAL A 87 11.40 -8.26 -0.85
C VAL A 87 10.46 -8.78 0.24
N GLU A 88 10.05 -7.86 1.11
CA GLU A 88 9.09 -8.10 2.18
C GLU A 88 7.85 -7.23 1.97
N VAL A 89 6.68 -7.82 2.17
CA VAL A 89 5.39 -7.11 2.16
C VAL A 89 4.85 -7.18 3.58
N LEU A 90 4.85 -6.04 4.26
CA LEU A 90 4.48 -5.93 5.66
C LEU A 90 3.12 -5.23 5.79
N PRO A 91 2.24 -5.67 6.70
CA PRO A 91 0.99 -4.97 6.96
C PRO A 91 1.24 -3.60 7.61
N THR A 92 0.28 -2.70 7.47
CA THR A 92 0.20 -1.47 8.29
C THR A 92 -0.64 -1.75 9.53
N GLY A 93 -0.72 -0.78 10.45
CA GLY A 93 -1.56 -0.92 11.65
C GLY A 93 -3.06 -1.10 11.36
N SER A 94 -3.50 -0.83 10.13
CA SER A 94 -4.90 -0.94 9.69
C SER A 94 -5.19 -2.17 8.84
N SER A 95 -4.18 -2.96 8.46
CA SER A 95 -4.32 -4.04 7.49
C SER A 95 -3.73 -5.36 7.96
N SER A 96 -4.02 -6.41 7.20
CA SER A 96 -3.37 -7.72 7.30
C SER A 96 -3.05 -8.24 5.90
N ILE A 97 -1.95 -8.98 5.79
CA ILE A 97 -1.53 -9.65 4.56
C ILE A 97 -1.99 -11.10 4.66
N LEU A 98 -3.00 -11.49 3.87
CA LEU A 98 -3.55 -12.83 3.90
C LEU A 98 -2.67 -13.83 3.14
N GLN A 99 -2.15 -13.38 2.00
CA GLN A 99 -1.36 -14.22 1.11
C GLN A 99 -0.39 -13.38 0.30
N VAL A 100 0.79 -13.93 0.01
CA VAL A 100 1.75 -13.35 -0.94
C VAL A 100 2.14 -14.43 -1.94
N LEU A 101 1.92 -14.16 -3.22
CA LEU A 101 2.20 -15.06 -4.34
C LEU A 101 3.33 -14.51 -5.20
N ARG A 102 4.21 -15.42 -5.62
CA ARG A 102 5.40 -15.16 -6.43
C ARG A 102 5.58 -16.34 -7.38
N GLU A 103 5.94 -16.07 -8.62
CA GLU A 103 6.07 -17.13 -9.63
C GLU A 103 7.36 -17.96 -9.48
N GLN A 104 8.44 -17.37 -8.94
CA GLN A 104 9.77 -17.99 -8.81
C GLN A 104 10.49 -17.53 -7.54
N THR A 105 11.61 -18.17 -7.20
CA THR A 105 12.60 -17.58 -6.28
C THR A 105 13.04 -16.24 -6.85
N LEU A 106 12.91 -15.17 -6.07
CA LEU A 106 13.32 -13.82 -6.47
C LEU A 106 14.72 -13.89 -7.10
N PRO A 107 14.93 -13.25 -8.26
CA PRO A 107 16.27 -13.19 -8.81
C PRO A 107 17.17 -12.52 -7.79
N SER A 108 18.34 -13.11 -7.56
CA SER A 108 19.34 -12.54 -6.65
C SER A 108 19.94 -11.23 -7.19
N PHE A 109 19.58 -10.84 -8.41
CA PHE A 109 20.07 -9.68 -9.12
C PHE A 109 18.95 -8.97 -9.86
N LEU A 110 18.97 -7.63 -9.86
CA LEU A 110 18.07 -6.80 -10.65
C LEU A 110 18.90 -5.83 -11.50
N HIS A 111 18.69 -5.85 -12.81
CA HIS A 111 19.35 -4.97 -13.78
C HIS A 111 18.42 -3.84 -14.22
N ALA A 112 18.98 -2.80 -14.85
CA ALA A 112 18.19 -1.72 -15.45
C ALA A 112 17.18 -2.27 -16.46
N GLY A 113 15.91 -1.86 -16.34
CA GLY A 113 14.81 -2.29 -17.21
C GLY A 113 14.26 -3.69 -16.89
N SER A 114 14.90 -4.48 -16.03
CA SER A 114 14.32 -5.73 -15.54
C SER A 114 13.32 -5.46 -14.41
N SER A 115 12.26 -6.26 -14.35
CA SER A 115 11.26 -6.15 -13.29
C SER A 115 10.81 -7.51 -12.79
N ILE A 116 10.28 -7.51 -11.57
CA ILE A 116 9.69 -8.67 -10.91
C ILE A 116 8.28 -8.31 -10.44
N LEU A 117 7.40 -9.30 -10.41
CA LEU A 117 6.02 -9.14 -9.96
C LEU A 117 5.73 -10.01 -8.74
N ILE A 118 5.13 -9.38 -7.73
CA ILE A 118 4.61 -10.02 -6.53
C ILE A 118 3.13 -9.68 -6.44
N LEU A 119 2.29 -10.68 -6.12
CA LEU A 119 0.89 -10.44 -5.81
C LEU A 119 0.68 -10.60 -4.30
N ALA A 120 -0.08 -9.70 -3.70
CA ALA A 120 -0.46 -9.80 -2.30
C ALA A 120 -1.97 -9.67 -2.16
N GLN A 121 -2.56 -10.55 -1.35
CA GLN A 121 -3.95 -10.44 -0.93
C GLN A 121 -3.98 -9.66 0.39
N ILE A 122 -4.68 -8.53 0.37
CA ILE A 122 -4.74 -7.59 1.48
C ILE A 122 -6.13 -7.67 2.08
N GLN A 123 -6.20 -7.62 3.41
CA GLN A 123 -7.45 -7.36 4.13
C GLN A 123 -7.32 -6.11 4.99
N ILE A 124 -8.33 -5.26 4.93
CA ILE A 124 -8.40 -4.04 5.72
C ILE A 124 -9.81 -3.90 6.32
N GLU A 125 -9.89 -3.28 7.49
CA GLU A 125 -11.17 -2.87 8.08
C GLU A 125 -11.22 -1.35 8.16
N VAL A 126 -12.00 -0.75 7.27
CA VAL A 126 -12.25 0.69 7.27
C VAL A 126 -13.34 0.98 8.28
N LYS A 127 -12.98 1.60 9.40
CA LYS A 127 -13.96 2.02 10.40
C LYS A 127 -14.89 3.05 9.77
N LYS A 128 -16.20 2.90 10.01
CA LYS A 128 -17.17 3.93 9.65
C LYS A 128 -16.80 5.19 10.41
N ALA A 129 -16.62 6.31 9.72
CA ALA A 129 -16.54 7.61 10.37
C ALA A 129 -17.81 7.77 11.20
N THR A 130 -17.70 7.59 12.53
CA THR A 130 -18.77 8.00 13.43
C THR A 130 -18.87 9.50 13.25
N PRO A 131 -20.04 10.05 12.88
CA PRO A 131 -20.21 11.49 12.89
C PRO A 131 -19.83 11.93 14.30
N VAL A 132 -18.79 12.75 14.41
CA VAL A 132 -18.37 13.34 15.68
C VAL A 132 -19.57 14.13 16.18
N ARG A 133 -20.39 13.47 17.01
CA ARG A 133 -21.42 14.13 17.77
C ARG A 133 -20.68 15.05 18.72
N LYS A 134 -20.70 16.34 18.38
CA LYS A 134 -20.72 17.49 19.30
C LYS A 134 -20.47 17.10 20.77
N SER A 135 -19.21 16.96 21.16
CA SER A 135 -18.76 17.10 22.55
C SER A 135 -17.28 17.46 22.47
N SER A 136 -16.86 18.71 22.68
CA SER A 136 -17.20 19.56 23.81
C SER A 136 -17.32 21.01 23.34
N SER A 137 -18.30 21.71 23.94
CA SER A 137 -18.27 23.16 24.02
C SER A 137 -17.01 23.56 24.79
N GLY A 138 -15.98 23.92 24.04
CA GLY A 138 -14.69 24.34 24.56
C GLY A 138 -13.85 24.76 23.36
N HIS A 139 -13.22 25.92 23.44
CA HIS A 139 -12.41 26.50 22.38
C HIS A 139 -11.14 25.65 22.17
N ASN A 140 -11.29 24.47 21.58
CA ASN A 140 -10.19 23.60 21.21
C ASN A 140 -9.59 24.19 19.94
N ARG A 141 -8.36 24.68 20.01
CA ARG A 141 -7.62 25.16 18.85
C ARG A 141 -7.39 23.95 17.94
N GLN A 142 -8.24 23.76 16.95
CA GLN A 142 -8.04 22.74 15.92
C GLN A 142 -6.66 22.98 15.28
N ASN A 143 -5.85 21.93 15.21
CA ASN A 143 -4.58 22.00 14.52
C ASN A 143 -4.84 22.04 13.01
N SER A 144 -3.97 22.68 12.23
CA SER A 144 -4.07 22.68 10.76
C SER A 144 -4.05 21.26 10.18
N ALA A 145 -3.40 20.31 10.88
CA ALA A 145 -3.43 18.89 10.48
C ALA A 145 -4.85 18.30 10.53
N ASP A 146 -5.59 18.55 11.62
CA ASP A 146 -6.95 18.05 11.81
C ASP A 146 -7.90 18.64 10.76
N LEU A 147 -7.76 19.95 10.49
CA LEU A 147 -8.54 20.64 9.46
C LEU A 147 -8.23 20.11 8.05
N MET A 148 -6.97 19.79 7.76
CA MET A 148 -6.57 19.21 6.49
C MET A 148 -7.11 17.79 6.33
N GLU A 149 -7.17 17.00 7.40
CA GLU A 149 -7.77 15.67 7.41
C GLU A 149 -9.29 15.74 7.19
N ASP A 150 -9.98 16.63 7.92
CA ASP A 150 -11.42 16.88 7.73
C ASP A 150 -11.72 17.32 6.29
N LEU A 151 -10.93 18.24 5.75
CA LEU A 151 -11.06 18.69 4.37
C LEU A 151 -10.80 17.55 3.37
N ALA A 152 -9.76 16.73 3.59
CA ALA A 152 -9.50 15.57 2.75
C ALA A 152 -10.66 14.55 2.81
N ALA A 153 -11.32 14.40 3.96
CA ALA A 153 -12.50 13.54 4.11
C ALA A 153 -13.73 14.11 3.39
N GLU A 154 -13.94 15.42 3.46
CA GLU A 154 -15.02 16.11 2.73
C GLU A 154 -14.80 16.11 1.23
N LEU A 155 -13.56 16.24 0.76
CA LEU A 155 -13.20 16.17 -0.66
C LEU A 155 -13.03 14.73 -1.16
N GLY A 156 -13.10 13.74 -0.27
CA GLY A 156 -12.95 12.33 -0.62
C GLY A 156 -11.54 11.95 -1.11
N ASP A 157 -10.52 12.71 -0.72
CA ASP A 157 -9.10 12.41 -0.95
C ASP A 157 -8.41 11.78 0.27
N SER A 158 -9.18 11.40 1.29
CA SER A 158 -8.68 10.57 2.40
C SER A 158 -8.11 9.25 1.88
N GLN A 159 -6.96 8.86 2.42
CA GLN A 159 -6.28 7.63 2.06
C GLN A 159 -5.91 6.84 3.31
N ILE A 160 -5.86 5.52 3.16
CA ILE A 160 -5.37 4.62 4.21
C ILE A 160 -4.22 3.78 3.67
N GLY A 161 -3.09 3.78 4.38
CA GLY A 161 -1.96 2.91 4.08
C GLY A 161 -2.32 1.47 4.42
N TYR A 162 -2.01 0.53 3.53
CA TYR A 162 -2.34 -0.88 3.72
C TYR A 162 -1.15 -1.84 3.59
N ALA A 163 -0.01 -1.42 3.04
CA ALA A 163 1.20 -2.25 3.04
C ALA A 163 2.46 -1.40 2.99
N HIS A 164 3.52 -1.90 3.62
CA HIS A 164 4.89 -1.45 3.40
C HIS A 164 5.63 -2.49 2.57
N ILE A 165 6.13 -2.08 1.41
CA ILE A 165 6.96 -2.89 0.54
C ILE A 165 8.41 -2.52 0.82
N ARG A 166 9.15 -3.42 1.45
CA ARG A 166 10.58 -3.23 1.74
C ARG A 166 11.40 -4.05 0.76
N VAL A 167 12.23 -3.36 -0.02
CA VAL A 167 13.21 -3.94 -0.94
C VAL A 167 14.59 -3.73 -0.31
N SER A 168 15.21 -4.81 0.14
CA SER A 168 16.55 -4.78 0.71
C SER A 168 17.54 -5.37 -0.27
N TYR A 169 18.65 -4.69 -0.52
CA TYR A 169 19.59 -5.07 -1.55
C TYR A 169 21.00 -4.57 -1.25
N ARG A 170 21.98 -5.11 -1.97
CA ARG A 170 23.35 -4.59 -2.04
C ARG A 170 23.51 -3.85 -3.35
N HIS A 171 24.15 -2.69 -3.29
CA HIS A 171 24.48 -1.92 -4.49
C HIS A 171 25.98 -2.02 -4.74
N SER A 172 26.39 -2.25 -5.99
CA SER A 172 27.81 -2.37 -6.34
C SER A 172 28.64 -1.10 -6.07
N ALA A 173 27.99 0.06 -5.97
CA ALA A 173 28.62 1.31 -5.50
C ALA A 173 29.09 1.27 -4.04
N PHE A 174 28.65 0.29 -3.23
CA PHE A 174 29.13 0.09 -1.86
C PHE A 174 30.02 -1.16 -1.80
N PRO A 175 31.35 -1.01 -1.80
CA PRO A 175 32.26 -2.15 -1.82
C PRO A 175 32.15 -2.96 -0.53
N THR A 176 32.33 -4.27 -0.66
CA THR A 176 32.48 -5.16 0.49
C THR A 176 33.95 -5.30 0.83
N LEU A 177 34.33 -4.86 2.03
CA LEU A 177 35.70 -4.92 2.51
C LEU A 177 35.88 -6.20 3.32
N ARG A 178 36.72 -7.11 2.85
CA ARG A 178 37.15 -8.32 3.58
C ARG A 178 38.60 -8.11 4.05
N ASP A 179 38.96 -8.72 5.18
CA ASP A 179 40.31 -8.63 5.78
C ASP A 179 40.76 -7.22 6.20
N VAL A 180 39.89 -6.50 6.92
CA VAL A 180 40.25 -5.22 7.59
C VAL A 180 41.26 -5.44 8.73
N THR A 181 41.56 -6.68 9.07
CA THR A 181 42.58 -7.11 10.05
C THR A 181 43.98 -6.58 9.76
N ARG A 182 44.31 -6.21 8.51
CA ARG A 182 45.59 -5.57 8.16
C ARG A 182 45.74 -4.12 8.64
N LEU A 183 44.66 -3.48 9.10
CA LEU A 183 44.65 -2.11 9.61
C LEU A 183 44.66 -1.99 11.15
N GLY A 184 44.88 -3.10 11.88
CA GLY A 184 45.03 -3.07 13.34
C GLY A 184 43.72 -2.98 14.14
N GLY A 185 42.56 -3.20 13.52
CA GLY A 185 41.25 -3.27 14.18
C GLY A 185 40.63 -4.66 14.13
N GLY A 186 39.89 -5.06 15.17
CA GLY A 186 39.25 -6.38 15.32
C GLY A 186 38.06 -6.68 14.39
N VAL A 187 37.93 -5.98 13.26
CA VAL A 187 36.84 -6.14 12.29
C VAL A 187 37.30 -7.07 11.16
N SER A 188 36.57 -8.16 10.92
CA SER A 188 36.90 -9.15 9.89
C SER A 188 36.27 -8.86 8.52
N SER A 189 35.14 -8.15 8.48
CA SER A 189 34.42 -7.81 7.24
C SER A 189 33.49 -6.62 7.45
N VAL A 190 33.34 -5.78 6.42
CA VAL A 190 32.36 -4.68 6.36
C VAL A 190 31.54 -4.81 5.08
N GLN A 191 30.22 -4.75 5.20
CA GLN A 191 29.28 -4.83 4.10
C GLN A 191 28.14 -3.84 4.32
N SER A 192 27.76 -3.14 3.26
CA SER A 192 26.58 -2.24 3.26
C SER A 192 25.39 -2.92 2.61
N ARG A 193 24.20 -2.62 3.13
CA ARG A 193 22.90 -3.01 2.57
C ARG A 193 21.99 -1.79 2.58
N VAL A 194 21.18 -1.63 1.55
CA VAL A 194 20.25 -0.51 1.38
C VAL A 194 18.83 -1.05 1.43
N ASP A 195 17.97 -0.33 2.14
CA ASP A 195 16.53 -0.59 2.18
C ASP A 195 15.78 0.52 1.44
N THR A 196 14.96 0.13 0.46
CA THR A 196 13.95 1.00 -0.15
C THR A 196 12.58 0.60 0.38
N VAL A 197 11.87 1.54 0.99
CA VAL A 197 10.54 1.31 1.54
C VAL A 197 9.52 2.14 0.77
N ALA A 198 8.55 1.46 0.18
CA ALA A 198 7.36 2.08 -0.42
C ALA A 198 6.15 1.80 0.45
N THR A 199 5.26 2.79 0.60
CA THR A 199 3.99 2.63 1.31
C THR A 199 2.87 2.62 0.29
N ALA A 200 2.11 1.53 0.26
CA ALA A 200 0.93 1.43 -0.57
C ALA A 200 -0.29 1.97 0.19
N SER A 201 -1.03 2.87 -0.45
CA SER A 201 -2.26 3.46 0.07
C SER A 201 -3.42 3.29 -0.89
N VAL A 202 -4.64 3.35 -0.35
CA VAL A 202 -5.88 3.31 -1.13
C VAL A 202 -6.80 4.42 -0.64
N LYS A 203 -7.59 5.00 -1.56
CA LYS A 203 -8.54 6.05 -1.20
C LYS A 203 -9.69 5.48 -0.39
N ILE A 204 -10.23 6.28 0.52
CA ILE A 204 -11.43 5.96 1.28
C ILE A 204 -12.61 6.67 0.60
N HIS A 205 -13.62 5.89 0.24
CA HIS A 205 -14.87 6.40 -0.28
C HIS A 205 -15.76 6.92 0.86
N ASN A 206 -16.12 8.20 0.78
CA ASN A 206 -17.08 8.84 1.65
C ASN A 206 -18.44 8.95 0.94
N MET A 207 -19.41 8.14 1.35
CA MET A 207 -20.77 8.13 0.77
C MET A 207 -21.52 9.46 0.94
N LEU A 208 -21.12 10.29 1.91
CA LEU A 208 -21.75 11.58 2.17
C LEU A 208 -21.11 12.72 1.35
N SER A 209 -19.96 12.47 0.72
CA SER A 209 -19.29 13.44 -0.11
C SER A 209 -19.59 13.19 -1.59
N PRO A 210 -20.17 14.15 -2.32
CA PRO A 210 -20.34 14.05 -3.77
C PRO A 210 -19.00 14.10 -4.53
N TRP A 211 -17.91 14.46 -3.86
CA TRP A 211 -16.56 14.57 -4.44
C TRP A 211 -15.74 13.30 -4.28
N SER A 212 -16.22 12.33 -3.49
CA SER A 212 -15.48 11.11 -3.24
C SER A 212 -15.54 10.15 -4.43
N PRO A 213 -14.39 9.60 -4.88
CA PRO A 213 -14.37 8.67 -5.99
C PRO A 213 -15.21 7.43 -5.65
N PRO A 214 -16.05 6.94 -6.57
CA PRO A 214 -16.86 5.76 -6.31
C PRO A 214 -15.96 4.55 -6.05
N PRO A 215 -16.38 3.59 -5.20
CA PRO A 215 -15.66 2.35 -4.99
C PRO A 215 -15.73 1.52 -6.28
N LEU A 216 -14.71 1.63 -7.12
CA LEU A 216 -14.57 0.83 -8.32
C LEU A 216 -13.65 -0.37 -8.04
N ARG A 217 -14.12 -1.56 -8.40
CA ARG A 217 -13.30 -2.79 -8.47
C ARG A 217 -13.07 -3.13 -9.93
N GLY A 218 -11.84 -3.42 -10.28
CA GLY A 218 -11.48 -3.84 -11.63
C GLY A 218 -10.24 -4.72 -11.61
N ALA A 219 -10.43 -6.04 -11.51
CA ALA A 219 -9.35 -7.02 -11.68
C ALA A 219 -8.72 -6.95 -13.09
N GLU A 220 -9.40 -6.32 -14.04
CA GLU A 220 -8.90 -5.96 -15.37
C GLU A 220 -7.59 -5.17 -15.33
N SER A 221 -7.31 -4.44 -14.24
CA SER A 221 -6.03 -3.73 -14.08
C SER A 221 -4.85 -4.67 -13.82
N LEU A 222 -5.10 -5.84 -13.22
CA LEU A 222 -4.06 -6.81 -12.84
C LEU A 222 -3.74 -7.79 -13.97
N PHE A 223 -4.73 -8.16 -14.80
CA PHE A 223 -4.54 -9.12 -15.89
C PHE A 223 -3.37 -8.79 -16.84
N PRO A 224 -3.25 -7.56 -17.41
CA PRO A 224 -2.15 -7.26 -18.33
C PRO A 224 -0.78 -7.31 -17.63
N LEU A 225 -0.74 -6.95 -16.35
CA LEU A 225 0.49 -6.98 -15.55
C LEU A 225 0.91 -8.43 -15.25
N ILE A 226 -0.01 -9.27 -14.80
CA ILE A 226 0.27 -10.70 -14.57
C ILE A 226 0.63 -11.38 -15.90
N GLY A 227 -0.07 -11.07 -16.99
CA GLY A 227 0.21 -11.61 -18.31
C GLY A 227 1.60 -11.27 -18.82
N ARG A 228 2.07 -10.03 -18.57
CA ARG A 228 3.42 -9.58 -18.94
C ARG A 228 4.52 -10.33 -18.20
N HIS A 229 4.29 -10.65 -16.93
CA HIS A 229 5.32 -11.23 -16.05
C HIS A 229 5.28 -12.75 -16.00
N TRP A 230 4.10 -13.33 -15.84
CA TRP A 230 3.89 -14.76 -15.60
C TRP A 230 3.34 -15.51 -16.82
N GLY A 231 3.06 -14.78 -17.90
CA GLY A 231 2.45 -15.32 -19.11
C GLY A 231 0.92 -15.37 -19.05
N VAL A 232 0.30 -15.30 -20.23
CA VAL A 232 -1.15 -15.14 -20.39
C VAL A 232 -1.95 -16.30 -19.79
N GLU A 233 -1.48 -17.54 -19.91
CA GLU A 233 -2.20 -18.71 -19.39
C GLU A 233 -2.23 -18.73 -17.86
N LYS A 234 -1.11 -18.41 -17.21
CA LYS A 234 -1.09 -18.25 -15.75
C LYS A 234 -1.92 -17.06 -15.30
N ALA A 235 -1.90 -15.96 -16.05
CA ALA A 235 -2.75 -14.80 -15.76
C ALA A 235 -4.23 -15.15 -15.76
N LYS A 236 -4.71 -15.93 -16.74
CA LYS A 236 -6.10 -16.41 -16.78
C LYS A 236 -6.46 -17.25 -15.55
N VAL A 237 -5.61 -18.23 -15.21
CA VAL A 237 -5.82 -19.07 -14.02
C VAL A 237 -5.84 -18.22 -12.75
N MET A 238 -4.92 -17.26 -12.64
CA MET A 238 -4.81 -16.39 -11.49
C MET A 238 -6.05 -15.49 -11.34
N ILE A 239 -6.50 -14.82 -12.41
CA ILE A 239 -7.71 -14.00 -12.37
C ILE A 239 -8.95 -14.84 -12.01
N GLN A 240 -9.05 -16.07 -12.52
CA GLN A 240 -10.13 -16.99 -12.12
C GLN A 240 -10.06 -17.35 -10.63
N GLN A 241 -8.87 -17.62 -10.10
CA GLN A 241 -8.67 -17.86 -8.67
C GLN A 241 -9.05 -16.63 -7.83
N MET A 242 -8.61 -15.43 -8.25
CA MET A 242 -8.95 -14.17 -7.58
C MET A 242 -10.46 -13.94 -7.50
N GLY A 243 -11.18 -14.16 -8.61
CA GLY A 243 -12.64 -14.03 -8.66
C GLY A 243 -13.38 -15.04 -7.78
N ASN A 244 -12.85 -16.24 -7.61
CA ASN A 244 -13.44 -17.25 -6.73
C ASN A 244 -13.21 -16.97 -5.23
N HIS A 245 -12.28 -16.08 -4.89
CA HIS A 245 -11.99 -15.67 -3.51
C HIS A 245 -12.82 -14.46 -3.05
N GLU A 246 -13.85 -14.04 -3.79
CA GLU A 246 -14.78 -12.99 -3.33
C GLU A 246 -15.50 -13.41 -2.04
N CYS A 247 -15.00 -12.90 -0.91
CA CYS A 247 -15.81 -12.74 0.29
C CYS A 247 -16.73 -11.53 0.06
N THR A 248 -18.02 -11.83 -0.05
CA THR A 248 -19.11 -10.86 -0.03
C THR A 248 -18.86 -9.78 1.02
N PRO A 249 -19.16 -8.50 0.74
CA PRO A 249 -19.22 -7.51 1.79
C PRO A 249 -20.29 -7.99 2.77
N SER A 250 -19.85 -8.42 3.96
CA SER A 250 -20.75 -8.69 5.08
C SER A 250 -21.34 -7.35 5.51
N MET A 251 -22.34 -6.87 4.77
CA MET A 251 -23.28 -5.92 5.30
C MET A 251 -23.93 -6.60 6.49
N PHE A 252 -23.63 -6.11 7.69
CA PHE A 252 -24.45 -6.39 8.86
C PHE A 252 -25.86 -5.91 8.56
N ALA A 253 -26.69 -6.82 8.02
CA ALA A 253 -28.13 -6.67 7.99
C ALA A 253 -28.57 -6.55 9.45
N HIS A 254 -28.80 -5.32 9.91
CA HIS A 254 -29.59 -5.09 11.10
C HIS A 254 -31.01 -5.51 10.75
N SER A 255 -31.31 -6.79 10.95
CA SER A 255 -32.69 -7.26 11.01
C SER A 255 -33.30 -6.63 12.26
N MET A 256 -34.09 -5.57 12.07
CA MET A 256 -35.03 -5.11 13.08
C MET A 256 -36.08 -6.19 13.25
N ALA A 257 -35.84 -7.15 14.14
CA ALA A 257 -36.91 -7.90 14.76
C ALA A 257 -37.39 -7.08 15.96
N GLN A 258 -38.48 -6.34 15.78
CA GLN A 258 -39.27 -5.84 16.91
C GLN A 258 -39.78 -7.06 17.70
N PRO A 259 -39.64 -7.11 19.03
CA PRO A 259 -40.37 -8.10 19.81
C PRO A 259 -41.85 -7.74 19.76
N ALA A 260 -42.62 -8.61 19.11
CA ALA A 260 -44.07 -8.64 19.18
C ALA A 260 -44.48 -8.91 20.63
N TRP A 261 -45.06 -7.91 21.30
CA TRP A 261 -45.79 -8.15 22.53
C TRP A 261 -46.95 -9.09 22.22
N SER A 262 -46.85 -10.29 22.74
CA SER A 262 -47.92 -11.29 22.67
C SER A 262 -48.98 -10.87 23.67
N GLN A 263 -50.08 -10.40 23.12
CA GLN A 263 -51.39 -10.32 23.74
C GLN A 263 -51.80 -11.74 24.17
N LEU A 264 -51.89 -11.96 25.48
CA LEU A 264 -52.60 -13.11 26.05
C LEU A 264 -53.57 -12.56 27.09
N ASP A 265 -54.80 -12.39 26.63
CA ASP A 265 -56.00 -12.40 27.46
C ASP A 265 -56.09 -13.76 28.17
N VAL A 266 -56.24 -13.74 29.49
CA VAL A 266 -56.92 -14.79 30.25
C VAL A 266 -57.82 -14.07 31.26
N ASP A 267 -59.09 -13.96 30.87
CA ASP A 267 -60.22 -13.74 31.78
C ASP A 267 -60.39 -14.95 32.72
N GLY A 268 -60.85 -14.68 33.95
CA GLY A 268 -61.48 -15.71 34.78
C GLY A 268 -61.32 -15.52 36.28
N ASP A 269 -62.30 -14.84 36.87
CA ASP A 269 -62.77 -14.82 38.27
C ASP A 269 -62.25 -15.93 39.20
N ASP A 270 -61.91 -15.55 40.44
CA ASP A 270 -62.67 -15.98 41.61
C ASP A 270 -62.37 -15.11 42.84
N ALA A 271 -63.43 -14.94 43.64
CA ALA A 271 -63.62 -13.97 44.70
C ALA A 271 -63.12 -14.44 46.10
N GLU A 272 -63.39 -13.58 47.09
CA GLU A 272 -63.13 -13.67 48.54
C GLU A 272 -61.73 -13.20 48.95
N GLY A 273 -61.53 -12.21 49.82
CA GLY A 273 -62.33 -11.76 50.96
C GLY A 273 -61.38 -11.71 52.17
N ILE A 274 -61.53 -10.69 53.02
CA ILE A 274 -60.93 -10.51 54.38
C ILE A 274 -59.92 -9.35 54.51
N ALA A 275 -60.52 -8.21 54.87
CA ALA A 275 -60.21 -7.29 55.99
C ALA A 275 -58.81 -7.22 56.65
N MET A 276 -58.42 -5.96 56.87
CA MET A 276 -57.74 -5.38 58.04
C MET A 276 -56.41 -5.98 58.52
N LEU A 277 -55.36 -5.15 58.53
CA LEU A 277 -54.90 -4.49 59.76
C LEU A 277 -53.81 -3.43 59.47
N ALA A 278 -54.01 -2.27 60.07
CA ALA A 278 -52.98 -1.26 60.27
C ALA A 278 -52.00 -1.71 61.36
N SER A 279 -50.73 -1.31 61.25
CA SER A 279 -50.08 -0.54 62.32
C SER A 279 -48.73 -0.03 61.83
N SER A 280 -48.55 1.28 61.98
CA SER A 280 -47.25 1.94 62.08
C SER A 280 -46.51 1.49 63.34
N ALA A 281 -45.19 1.46 63.27
CA ALA A 281 -44.26 1.94 64.28
C ALA A 281 -42.91 2.21 63.60
#